data_AF-A0A1Q7ZQA8-F1
#
_entry.id   AF-A0A1Q7ZQA8-F1
#
_cell.length_a   1.000
_cell.length_b   1.000
_cell.length_c   1.000
_cell.angle_alpha   90.00
_cell.angle_beta   90.00
_cell.angle_gamma   90.00
#
_symmetry.space_group_name_H-M   'P 1'
#
loop_
_entity.id
_entity.type
_entity.pdbx_description
1 polymer ?
#
loop_
_entity_poly.entity_id
_entity_poly.type
_entity_poly.pdbx_seq_one_letter_code
_entity_poly.pdbx_strand_id
1 'polypeptide(L)' 'MIRDGLLLALSQRYRDDPSQFLVLSRQSLDSALMRGVVADLRNEGQIEEQMRGVIRLTPRGYRKFRNDPLAYSLKN' A
#
# COMPACT_ATOMS: atom_id res chain seq x y z
N MET A 1 -2.66 -8.49 8.41
CA MET A 1 -1.80 -7.85 9.45
C MET A 1 -0.77 -6.88 8.88
N ILE A 2 0.17 -7.26 7.99
CA ILE A 2 1.17 -6.32 7.44
C ILE A 2 0.65 -5.52 6.24
N ARG A 3 -0.06 -6.18 5.32
CA ARG A 3 -0.68 -5.54 4.16
C ARG A 3 -1.67 -4.44 4.55
N ASP A 4 -2.47 -4.70 5.58
CA ASP A 4 -3.58 -3.83 5.96
C ASP A 4 -3.08 -2.60 6.70
N GLY A 5 -2.06 -2.76 7.56
CA GLY A 5 -1.35 -1.64 8.16
C GLY A 5 -0.67 -0.75 7.11
N LEU A 6 -0.09 -1.36 6.06
CA LEU A 6 0.48 -0.60 4.96
C LEU A 6 -0.58 0.18 4.18
N LEU A 7 -1.67 -0.47 3.77
CA LEU A 7 -2.75 0.18 3.03
C LEU A 7 -3.42 1.29 3.84
N LEU A 8 -3.58 1.10 5.16
CA LEU A 8 -4.09 2.13 6.05
C LEU A 8 -3.16 3.36 6.05
N ALA A 9 -1.86 3.16 6.25
CA ALA A 9 -0.88 4.24 6.22
C ALA A 9 -0.87 4.98 4.87
N LEU A 10 -0.91 4.24 3.77
CA LEU A 10 -1.00 4.82 2.43
C LEU A 10 -2.31 5.61 2.25
N SER A 11 -3.44 5.10 2.74
CA SER A 11 -4.76 5.72 2.57
C SER A 11 -4.88 7.04 3.33
N GLN A 12 -4.26 7.13 4.51
CA GLN A 12 -4.19 8.36 5.28
C GLN A 12 -3.33 9.39 4.55
N ARG A 13 -2.16 8.98 4.03
CA ARG A 13 -1.29 9.84 3.22
C ARG A 13 -1.98 10.32 1.95
N TYR A 14 -2.68 9.44 1.23
CA TYR A 14 -3.40 9.79 0.02
C TYR A 14 -4.57 10.76 0.28
N ARG A 15 -5.22 10.65 1.45
CA ARG A 15 -6.28 11.58 1.85
C ARG A 15 -5.75 12.98 2.14
N ASP A 16 -4.58 13.06 2.77
CA ASP A 16 -3.90 14.32 3.06
C ASP A 16 -3.34 14.95 1.77
N ASP A 17 -2.58 14.16 1.01
CA ASP A 17 -2.01 14.53 -0.28
C ASP A 17 -1.89 13.31 -1.21
N PRO A 18 -2.69 13.22 -2.29
CA PRO A 18 -2.67 12.08 -3.21
C PRO A 18 -1.41 12.02 -4.10
N SER A 19 -0.60 13.07 -4.10
CA SER A 19 0.67 13.12 -4.84
C SER A 19 1.85 12.62 -4.02
N GLN A 20 1.71 12.49 -2.69
CA GLN A 20 2.80 12.07 -1.82
C GLN A 20 3.11 10.58 -1.91
N PHE A 21 4.41 10.29 -1.96
CA PHE A 21 4.94 8.94 -1.83
C PHE A 21 5.27 8.63 -0.36
N LEU A 22 4.93 7.42 0.06
CA LEU A 22 5.36 6.84 1.32
C LEU A 22 6.70 6.14 1.11
N VAL A 23 7.68 6.51 1.92
CA VAL A 23 8.96 5.81 1.99
C VAL A 23 8.85 4.70 3.04
N LEU A 24 8.93 3.45 2.58
CA LEU A 24 9.05 2.29 3.44
C LEU A 24 10.42 2.27 4.09
N SER A 25 10.44 2.02 5.40
CA SER A 25 11.70 1.85 6.12
C SER A 25 12.46 0.63 5.60
N ARG A 26 13.78 0.68 5.69
CA ARG A 26 14.66 -0.42 5.26
C ARG A 26 14.33 -1.74 5.97
N GLN A 27 13.98 -1.67 7.25
CA GLN A 27 13.50 -2.81 8.05
C GLN A 27 12.21 -3.43 7.47
N SER A 28 11.30 -2.60 6.97
CA SER A 28 10.10 -3.10 6.28
C SER A 28 10.46 -3.81 4.98
N LEU A 29 11.43 -3.30 4.21
CA LEU A 29 11.88 -3.89 2.96
C LEU A 29 12.72 -5.16 3.12
N ASP A 30 13.33 -5.39 4.28
CA ASP A 30 14.08 -6.60 4.57
C ASP A 30 13.16 -7.82 4.74
N SER A 31 11.91 -7.61 5.15
CA SER A 31 10.90 -8.67 5.23
C SER A 31 10.49 -9.14 3.83
N ALA A 32 10.76 -10.41 3.52
CA ALA A 32 10.34 -11.03 2.27
C ALA A 32 8.82 -10.94 2.07
N LEU A 33 8.05 -11.03 3.16
CA LEU A 33 6.60 -10.88 3.15
C LEU A 33 6.18 -9.48 2.68
N MET A 34 6.82 -8.43 3.19
CA MET A 34 6.50 -7.05 2.83
C MET A 34 6.83 -6.76 1.36
N ARG A 35 7.96 -7.29 0.87
CA ARG A 35 8.32 -7.19 -0.56
C ARG A 35 7.29 -7.89 -1.45
N GLY A 36 6.80 -9.07 -1.03
CA GLY A 36 5.72 -9.78 -1.73
C GLY A 36 4.45 -8.94 -1.80
N VAL A 37 4.01 -8.39 -0.66
CA VAL A 37 2.82 -7.53 -0.60
C VAL A 37 2.92 -6.30 -1.51
N VAL A 38 4.07 -5.61 -1.52
CA VAL A 38 4.28 -4.45 -2.39
C VAL A 38 4.23 -4.87 -3.86
N ALA A 39 4.86 -6.00 -4.21
CA ALA A 39 4.83 -6.53 -5.56
C ALA A 39 3.40 -6.88 -6.01
N ASP A 40 2.61 -7.55 -5.16
CA ASP A 40 1.22 -7.91 -5.44
C ASP A 40 0.35 -6.66 -5.66
N LEU A 41 0.41 -5.69 -4.74
CA LEU A 41 -0.37 -4.46 -4.85
C LEU A 41 -0.01 -3.64 -6.10
N ARG A 42 1.27 -3.64 -6.49
CA ARG A 42 1.76 -3.01 -7.72
C ARG A 42 1.23 -3.74 -8.95
N ASN A 43 1.31 -5.07 -8.96
CA ASN A 43 0.80 -5.91 -10.06
C ASN A 43 -0.72 -5.77 -10.22
N GLU A 44 -1.45 -5.57 -9.12
CA GLU A 44 -2.89 -5.30 -9.13
C GLU A 44 -3.25 -3.84 -9.55
N GLY A 45 -2.25 -2.97 -9.71
CA GLY A 45 -2.43 -1.55 -10.05
C GLY A 45 -3.03 -0.71 -8.92
N GLN A 46 -2.94 -1.19 -7.67
CA GLN A 46 -3.44 -0.47 -6.50
C GLN A 46 -2.42 0.53 -5.97
N ILE A 47 -1.14 0.24 -6.14
CA ILE A 47 -0.04 1.14 -5.77
C ILE A 47 0.90 1.34 -6.95
N GLU A 48 1.59 2.48 -6.94
CA GLU A 48 2.72 2.76 -7.81
C GLU A 48 3.99 2.77 -6.98
N GLU A 49 5.05 2.17 -7.53
CA GLU A 49 6.38 2.16 -6.94
C GLU A 49 7.31 2.96 -7.85
N GLN A 50 7.79 4.10 -7.37
CA GLN A 50 8.72 4.95 -8.12
C GLN A 50 10.16 4.45 -7.98
N MET A 51 10.53 4.06 -6.76
CA MET A 51 11.81 3.45 -6.42
C MET A 51 11.56 2.36 -5.37
N ARG A 52 12.54 1.48 -5.14
CA ARG A 52 12.37 0.37 -4.19
C ARG A 52 11.95 0.89 -2.82
N GLY A 53 10.72 0.57 -2.43
CA GLY A 53 10.12 1.03 -1.17
C GLY A 53 9.63 2.47 -1.14
N VAL A 54 9.64 3.19 -2.26
CA VAL A 54 8.99 4.49 -2.41
C VAL A 54 7.70 4.28 -3.19
N ILE A 55 6.60 4.20 -2.46
CA ILE A 55 5.31 3.76 -2.99
C ILE A 55 4.20 4.75 -2.70
N ARG A 56 3.20 4.83 -3.59
CA ARG A 56 1.98 5.61 -3.37
C ARG A 56 0.74 4.82 -3.75
N LEU A 57 -0.40 5.18 -3.17
CA LEU A 57 -1.68 4.68 -3.65
C LEU A 57 -2.03 5.28 -5.01
N THR A 58 -2.61 4.45 -5.87
CA THR A 58 -3.28 4.94 -7.07
C THR A 58 -4.72 5.35 -6.73
N PRO A 59 -5.36 6.19 -7.56
CA PRO A 59 -6.80 6.45 -7.41
C PRO A 59 -7.64 5.16 -7.39
N ARG A 60 -7.21 4.13 -8.12
CA ARG A 60 -7.85 2.81 -8.15
C ARG A 60 -7.70 2.09 -6.81
N GLY A 61 -6.47 2.04 -6.28
CA GLY A 61 -6.22 1.45 -4.96
C GLY A 61 -7.00 2.16 -3.85
N TYR A 62 -7.05 3.49 -3.89
CA TYR A 62 -7.77 4.28 -2.89
C TYR A 62 -9.27 4.04 -2.95
N ARG A 63 -9.88 4.00 -4.15
CA ARG A 63 -11.30 3.65 -4.30
C ARG A 63 -11.60 2.23 -3.82
N LYS A 64 -10.73 1.27 -4.12
CA LYS A 64 -10.90 -0.13 -3.70
C LYS A 64 -10.85 -0.26 -2.18
N PHE A 65 -9.88 0.40 -1.53
CA PHE A 65 -9.78 0.45 -0.07
C PHE A 65 -10.96 1.18 0.58
N ARG A 66 -11.40 2.30 0.01
CA ARG A 66 -12.51 3.10 0.56
C ARG A 66 -13.86 2.39 0.45
N ASN A 67 -14.11 1.70 -0.66
CA ASN A 67 -15.37 0.98 -0.88
C ASN A 67 -15.41 -0.37 -0.17
N ASP A 68 -14.25 -0.97 0.10
CA ASP A 68 -14.17 -2.24 0.80
C ASP A 68 -13.03 -2.25 1.83
N PRO A 69 -13.22 -1.57 2.99
CA PRO A 69 -12.24 -1.61 4.08
C PRO A 69 -12.11 -3.02 4.67
N LEU A 70 -13.13 -3.87 4.50
CA LEU A 70 -13.25 -5.20 5.10
C LEU A 70 -12.60 -6.30 4.27
N ALA A 71 -12.54 -6.19 2.93
CA ALA A 71 -11.81 -7.12 2.07
C ALA A 71 -10.33 -7.23 2.41
N TYR A 72 -9.79 -6.19 3.05
CA TYR A 72 -8.42 -6.19 3.53
C TYR A 72 -8.32 -6.66 4.98
N SER A 73 -9.33 -6.41 5.84
CA SER A 73 -9.36 -6.93 7.21
C SER A 73 -9.57 -8.46 7.33
N LEU A 74 -10.17 -9.12 6.33
CA LEU A 74 -10.66 -10.50 6.47
C LEU A 74 -9.91 -11.58 5.67
N LYS A 75 -8.78 -11.28 5.04
CA LYS A 75 -7.96 -12.33 4.40
C LYS A 75 -6.94 -12.87 5.41
N ASN A 76 -7.47 -13.72 6.29
CA ASN A 76 -6.74 -14.53 7.28
C ASN A 76 -6.03 -15.70 6.59
#